data_AF-A0A1G0SL14-F1
#
_entry.id   AF-A0A1G0SL14-F1
#
_cell.length_a   1.000
_cell.length_b   1.000
_cell.length_c   1.000
_cell.angle_alpha   90.00
_cell.angle_beta   90.00
_cell.angle_gamma   90.00
#
_symmetry.space_group_name_H-M   'P 1'
#
loop_
_entity.id
_entity.type
_entity.pdbx_description
1 polymer ?
#
loop_
_entity_poly.entity_id
_entity_poly.type
_entity_poly.pdbx_seq_one_letter_code
_entity_poly.pdbx_strand_id
1 'polypeptide(L)'
;MNRLCPWIEVDTSRETFRHDRNDARSSFGPVLALCGMLFASPAPAQRLQALIDAAPERSVLRVPAGIWDGNIELRKKLSIVGDQGTVIRGSGQGSTVTILADSCRLEGCIVERSGGMLAQEDAGILVKSSGNVLVNNELRDVLFGVYLFASHDNIIDSNRIRGRKELELGARGSGMHLWNSRGNSLKGNRVEDVRDGIYMQYANRTMIEGNDISGVRYGLHYMYADSNVFVGNVFRKNVAGAAVMYSRDIVIRRNMFIHNRGFASYGILFQDCHGITADSNIVADNVVGLFFEASSDNVFRHNIIAQNDVALTMFQNAERNVFTENTFVDNLSPITVIGRSTSTRWSEGTQGNFWSSYDGYDLDQDGIGDVPARIQNVFQYLEGQVPNLRLFLYSPAAQALSRATSAFPVLDMSKEFDRYPLMRPFDNRLLMQAYAATEARTKSEAVQQRPSLPVLSGLVVAFGVVTLLPFRFIKRRKMN
;
A
#
# COMPACT_ATOMS: atom_id res chain seq x y z
N MET A 1 22.70 -19.21 17.45
CA MET A 1 21.60 -20.21 17.47
C MET A 1 20.38 -19.53 16.88
N ASN A 2 20.25 -19.62 15.55
CA ASN A 2 19.24 -18.91 14.77
C ASN A 2 17.97 -19.77 14.68
N ARG A 3 16.82 -19.21 15.03
CA ARG A 3 15.52 -19.69 14.56
C ARG A 3 14.88 -18.58 13.74
N LEU A 4 14.91 -18.77 12.43
CA LEU A 4 14.20 -18.00 11.42
C LEU A 4 12.69 -18.27 11.55
N CYS A 5 11.88 -17.25 11.26
CA CYS A 5 10.42 -17.35 11.15
C CYS A 5 10.02 -18.47 10.16
N PRO A 6 9.08 -19.38 10.52
CA PRO A 6 8.84 -20.62 9.78
C PRO A 6 7.76 -20.51 8.68
N TRP A 7 7.59 -19.36 8.03
CA TRP A 7 6.54 -19.20 7.03
C TRP A 7 7.01 -18.43 5.80
N ILE A 8 7.73 -19.11 4.90
CA ILE A 8 7.86 -18.85 3.45
C ILE A 8 8.60 -20.08 2.89
N GLU A 9 7.90 -20.93 2.14
CA GLU A 9 8.54 -21.92 1.26
C GLU A 9 8.98 -21.19 -0.02
N VAL A 10 10.29 -21.16 -0.25
CA VAL A 10 10.90 -20.69 -1.49
C VAL A 10 11.17 -21.93 -2.34
N ASP A 11 10.38 -22.15 -3.39
CA ASP A 11 10.73 -23.12 -4.44
C ASP A 11 11.63 -22.41 -5.46
N THR A 12 12.92 -22.74 -5.42
CA THR A 12 13.90 -22.34 -6.44
C THR A 12 14.17 -23.52 -7.37
N SER A 13 13.32 -23.72 -8.36
CA SER A 13 13.67 -24.53 -9.53
C SER A 13 14.10 -23.63 -10.69
N ARG A 14 15.38 -23.76 -11.04
CA ARG A 14 16.04 -23.10 -12.17
C ARG A 14 15.65 -23.80 -13.46
N GLU A 15 15.19 -23.04 -14.45
CA GLU A 15 15.35 -23.42 -15.85
C GLU A 15 16.14 -22.34 -16.61
N THR A 16 17.11 -22.81 -17.37
CA THR A 16 18.03 -22.01 -18.16
C THR A 16 17.51 -21.97 -19.59
N PHE A 17 17.21 -20.77 -20.12
CA PHE A 17 16.96 -20.58 -21.54
C PHE A 17 18.03 -19.67 -22.15
N ARG A 18 18.73 -20.22 -23.14
CA ARG A 18 19.69 -19.53 -24.01
C ARG A 18 18.94 -18.53 -24.90
N HIS A 19 19.51 -17.34 -25.05
CA HIS A 19 19.05 -16.32 -25.98
C HIS A 19 20.10 -16.18 -27.09
N ASP A 20 19.75 -16.61 -28.31
CA ASP A 20 20.54 -16.28 -29.50
C ASP A 20 20.14 -14.89 -30.00
N ARG A 21 21.13 -14.02 -30.12
CA ARG A 21 21.02 -12.75 -30.84
C ARG A 21 21.24 -13.03 -32.32
N ASN A 22 20.42 -12.41 -33.17
CA ASN A 22 20.86 -12.06 -34.51
C ASN A 22 20.37 -10.66 -34.86
N ASP A 23 21.35 -9.82 -35.19
CA ASP A 23 21.18 -8.51 -35.79
C ASP A 23 20.71 -8.63 -37.23
N ALA A 24 19.78 -7.77 -37.66
CA ALA A 24 19.72 -7.32 -39.04
C ALA A 24 19.08 -5.92 -39.14
N ARG A 25 19.86 -4.98 -39.67
CA ARG A 25 19.45 -3.65 -40.11
C ARG A 25 18.48 -3.74 -41.30
N SER A 26 17.47 -2.88 -41.37
CA SER A 26 17.04 -2.30 -42.66
C SER A 26 16.19 -1.02 -42.51
N SER A 27 16.65 0.00 -43.23
CA SER A 27 15.94 1.09 -43.93
C SER A 27 14.61 1.65 -43.37
N PHE A 28 14.66 2.93 -42.98
CA PHE A 28 13.51 3.81 -42.81
C PHE A 28 13.00 4.31 -44.18
N GLY A 29 11.73 4.01 -44.48
CA GLY A 29 10.91 4.75 -45.44
C GLY A 29 9.68 5.31 -44.70
N PRO A 30 9.11 6.46 -45.13
CA PRO A 30 8.01 7.09 -44.41
C PRO A 30 6.71 6.33 -44.66
N VAL A 31 6.20 5.63 -43.64
CA VAL A 31 4.87 5.02 -43.69
C VAL A 31 3.87 6.04 -43.15
N LEU A 32 3.07 6.61 -44.06
CA LEU A 32 1.84 7.34 -43.72
C LEU A 32 0.95 6.40 -42.87
N ALA A 33 0.75 6.75 -41.59
CA ALA A 33 -0.18 6.06 -40.72
C ALA A 33 -1.62 6.46 -41.08
N LEU A 34 -2.24 5.70 -41.98
CA LEU A 34 -3.68 5.78 -42.23
C LEU A 34 -4.41 5.15 -41.04
N CYS A 35 -4.93 5.98 -40.14
CA CYS A 35 -5.68 5.54 -38.97
C CYS A 35 -7.10 5.12 -39.40
N GLY A 36 -7.23 3.92 -39.95
CA GLY A 36 -8.53 3.34 -40.31
C GLY A 36 -9.31 2.93 -39.06
N MET A 37 -10.48 3.52 -38.84
CA MET A 37 -11.42 3.08 -37.79
C MET A 37 -12.32 1.98 -38.36
N LEU A 38 -12.26 0.77 -37.77
CA LEU A 38 -13.17 -0.33 -38.07
C LEU A 38 -14.22 -0.44 -36.96
N PHE A 39 -15.49 -0.47 -37.34
CA PHE A 39 -16.62 -0.73 -36.47
C PHE A 39 -17.05 -2.19 -36.62
N ALA A 40 -17.02 -2.96 -35.53
CA ALA A 40 -17.65 -4.27 -35.51
C ALA A 40 -19.17 -4.11 -35.34
N SER A 41 -19.97 -4.97 -36.00
CA SER A 41 -21.41 -5.08 -35.73
C SER A 41 -21.66 -6.38 -34.94
N PRO A 42 -22.51 -6.39 -33.90
CA PRO A 42 -22.78 -7.60 -33.13
C PRO A 42 -23.65 -8.56 -33.95
N ALA A 43 -23.02 -9.52 -34.64
CA ALA A 43 -23.69 -10.69 -35.18
C ALA A 43 -23.56 -11.86 -34.17
N PRO A 44 -24.59 -12.73 -33.99
CA PRO A 44 -24.65 -13.74 -32.91
C PRO A 44 -23.54 -14.82 -32.91
N ALA A 45 -22.65 -14.83 -33.91
CA ALA A 45 -21.59 -15.80 -34.08
C ALA A 45 -20.17 -15.18 -34.14
N GLN A 46 -20.04 -13.85 -34.03
CA GLN A 46 -18.74 -13.21 -34.22
C GLN A 46 -17.93 -13.22 -32.92
N ARG A 47 -16.90 -14.06 -32.87
CA ARG A 47 -15.94 -14.08 -31.76
C ARG A 47 -15.04 -12.86 -31.87
N LEU A 48 -14.78 -12.18 -30.74
CA LEU A 48 -13.87 -11.03 -30.69
C LEU A 48 -12.48 -11.38 -31.22
N GLN A 49 -12.00 -12.60 -30.97
CA GLN A 49 -10.72 -13.07 -31.51
C GLN A 49 -10.66 -12.99 -33.04
N ALA A 50 -11.73 -13.36 -33.74
CA ALA A 50 -11.73 -13.30 -35.21
C ALA A 50 -11.63 -11.85 -35.73
N LEU A 51 -12.21 -10.89 -35.01
CA LEU A 51 -12.07 -9.47 -35.31
C LEU A 51 -10.64 -8.98 -35.06
N ILE A 52 -10.03 -9.41 -33.95
CA ILE A 52 -8.63 -9.14 -33.63
C ILE A 52 -7.72 -9.70 -34.72
N ASP A 53 -7.94 -10.94 -35.16
CA ASP A 53 -7.14 -11.61 -36.18
C ASP A 53 -7.24 -10.91 -37.53
N ALA A 54 -8.44 -10.44 -37.90
CA ALA A 54 -8.67 -9.72 -39.16
C ALA A 54 -8.18 -8.25 -39.15
N ALA A 55 -8.08 -7.61 -37.98
CA ALA A 55 -7.69 -6.20 -37.88
C ALA A 55 -6.25 -5.98 -38.37
N PRO A 56 -5.94 -4.93 -39.13
CA PRO A 56 -4.55 -4.62 -39.50
C PRO A 56 -3.67 -4.36 -38.26
N GLU A 57 -2.38 -4.69 -38.34
CA GLU A 57 -1.45 -4.29 -37.27
C GLU A 57 -1.42 -2.76 -37.13
N ARG A 58 -1.24 -2.29 -35.89
CA ARG A 58 -1.22 -0.88 -35.49
C ARG A 58 -2.56 -0.15 -35.66
N SER A 59 -3.64 -0.89 -35.95
CA SER A 59 -4.99 -0.31 -36.05
C SER A 59 -5.67 -0.19 -34.68
N VAL A 60 -6.81 0.50 -34.67
CA VAL A 60 -7.72 0.60 -33.52
C VAL A 60 -8.97 -0.20 -33.84
N LEU A 61 -9.23 -1.24 -33.04
CA LEU A 61 -10.46 -2.01 -33.06
C LEU A 61 -11.42 -1.43 -32.02
N ARG A 62 -12.48 -0.76 -32.48
CA ARG A 62 -13.58 -0.33 -31.62
C ARG A 62 -14.55 -1.49 -31.42
N VAL A 63 -14.75 -1.86 -30.16
CA VAL A 63 -15.58 -3.00 -29.78
C VAL A 63 -16.90 -2.44 -29.23
N PRO A 64 -18.05 -2.71 -29.88
CA PRO A 64 -19.35 -2.28 -29.39
C PRO A 64 -19.69 -2.88 -28.03
N ALA A 65 -20.55 -2.16 -27.32
CA ALA A 65 -21.18 -2.63 -26.09
C ALA A 65 -21.86 -3.99 -26.33
N GLY A 66 -21.69 -4.91 -25.38
CA GLY A 66 -22.14 -6.29 -25.51
C GLY A 66 -21.21 -7.27 -24.83
N ILE A 67 -21.63 -8.53 -24.78
CA ILE A 67 -20.85 -9.62 -24.19
C ILE A 67 -20.14 -10.36 -25.32
N TRP A 68 -18.82 -10.45 -25.21
CA TRP A 68 -17.94 -11.15 -26.11
C TRP A 68 -17.36 -12.36 -25.38
N ASP A 69 -17.96 -13.53 -25.62
CA ASP A 69 -17.55 -14.78 -24.99
C ASP A 69 -16.27 -15.35 -25.61
N GLY A 70 -15.39 -15.83 -24.73
CA GLY A 70 -14.15 -16.50 -25.07
C GLY A 70 -12.91 -15.71 -24.64
N ASN A 71 -11.83 -16.45 -24.40
CA ASN A 71 -10.54 -15.86 -24.12
C ASN A 71 -9.98 -15.24 -25.41
N ILE A 72 -9.23 -14.15 -25.28
CA ILE A 72 -8.60 -13.47 -26.41
C ILE A 72 -7.10 -13.32 -26.24
N GLU A 73 -6.40 -13.24 -27.37
CA GLU A 73 -4.95 -13.07 -27.45
C GLU A 73 -4.58 -11.93 -28.40
N LEU A 74 -3.75 -11.00 -27.91
CA LEU A 74 -3.16 -9.94 -28.72
C LEU A 74 -1.75 -10.35 -29.14
N ARG A 75 -1.63 -10.89 -30.36
CA ARG A 75 -0.38 -11.39 -30.96
C ARG A 75 0.31 -10.39 -31.90
N LYS A 76 -0.29 -9.22 -32.09
CA LYS A 76 0.23 -8.13 -32.92
C LYS A 76 -0.11 -6.81 -32.25
N LYS A 77 0.69 -5.77 -32.51
CA LYS A 77 0.44 -4.41 -31.99
C LYS A 77 -0.96 -3.96 -32.39
N LEU A 78 -1.87 -3.82 -31.44
CA LEU A 78 -3.26 -3.46 -31.69
C LEU A 78 -3.82 -2.66 -30.52
N SER A 79 -4.70 -1.70 -30.81
CA SER A 79 -5.48 -1.01 -29.78
C SER A 79 -6.92 -1.52 -29.78
N ILE A 80 -7.36 -2.08 -28.67
CA ILE A 80 -8.76 -2.46 -28.43
C ILE A 80 -9.38 -1.37 -27.56
N VAL A 81 -10.44 -0.74 -28.07
CA VAL A 81 -11.19 0.30 -27.36
C VAL A 81 -12.64 -0.13 -27.26
N GLY A 82 -13.09 -0.47 -26.06
CA GLY A 82 -14.48 -0.82 -25.78
C GLY A 82 -15.37 0.40 -25.66
N ASP A 83 -16.55 0.35 -26.28
CA ASP A 83 -17.64 1.26 -25.95
C ASP A 83 -18.19 0.92 -24.55
N GLN A 84 -18.90 1.87 -23.93
CA GLN A 84 -19.45 1.69 -22.59
C GLN A 84 -20.35 0.43 -22.50
N GLY A 85 -19.98 -0.50 -21.63
CA GLY A 85 -20.68 -1.79 -21.47
C GLY A 85 -20.10 -2.93 -22.33
N THR A 86 -18.92 -2.76 -22.94
CA THR A 86 -18.18 -3.85 -23.59
C THR A 86 -17.65 -4.82 -22.54
N VAL A 87 -18.08 -6.08 -22.61
CA VAL A 87 -17.66 -7.16 -21.70
C VAL A 87 -16.90 -8.22 -22.48
N ILE A 88 -15.65 -8.47 -22.12
CA ILE A 88 -14.85 -9.60 -22.56
C ILE A 88 -14.99 -10.68 -21.49
N ARG A 89 -15.80 -11.71 -21.77
CA ARG A 89 -16.13 -12.78 -20.82
C ARG A 89 -15.31 -14.02 -21.13
N GLY A 90 -14.39 -14.34 -20.23
CA GLY A 90 -13.57 -15.54 -20.32
C GLY A 90 -14.38 -16.83 -20.23
N SER A 91 -13.75 -17.94 -20.59
CA SER A 91 -14.36 -19.28 -20.54
C SER A 91 -14.50 -19.83 -19.11
N GLY A 92 -13.89 -19.19 -18.12
CA GLY A 92 -13.68 -19.75 -16.78
C GLY A 92 -12.48 -20.70 -16.69
N GLN A 93 -11.64 -20.75 -17.73
CA GLN A 93 -10.37 -21.50 -17.76
C GLN A 93 -9.28 -20.63 -18.39
N GLY A 94 -8.06 -20.67 -17.84
CA GLY A 94 -6.97 -19.85 -18.34
C GLY A 94 -7.17 -18.35 -18.06
N SER A 95 -6.36 -17.51 -18.73
CA SER A 95 -6.52 -16.06 -18.65
C SER A 95 -7.55 -15.52 -19.65
N THR A 96 -8.35 -14.54 -19.27
CA THR A 96 -9.41 -13.98 -20.15
C THR A 96 -8.81 -13.18 -21.31
N VAL A 97 -7.81 -12.32 -21.03
CA VAL A 97 -7.05 -11.58 -22.04
C VAL A 97 -5.57 -11.91 -21.88
N THR A 98 -4.90 -12.27 -22.98
CA THR A 98 -3.45 -12.49 -23.00
C THR A 98 -2.78 -11.58 -24.02
N ILE A 99 -1.79 -10.79 -23.58
CA ILE A 99 -1.07 -9.82 -24.43
C ILE A 99 0.35 -10.33 -24.68
N LEU A 100 0.60 -10.73 -25.92
CA LEU A 100 1.86 -11.35 -26.36
C LEU A 100 2.71 -10.43 -27.25
N ALA A 101 2.13 -9.38 -27.82
CA ALA A 101 2.85 -8.41 -28.64
C ALA A 101 3.05 -7.08 -27.91
N ASP A 102 4.19 -6.45 -28.16
CA ASP A 102 4.54 -5.16 -27.59
C ASP A 102 3.61 -4.03 -28.07
N SER A 103 3.51 -2.99 -27.25
CA SER A 103 2.81 -1.74 -27.58
C SER A 103 1.32 -1.92 -27.91
N CYS A 104 0.66 -2.93 -27.34
CA CYS A 104 -0.79 -3.07 -27.43
C CYS A 104 -1.49 -2.12 -26.45
N ARG A 105 -2.75 -1.82 -26.73
CA ARG A 105 -3.62 -1.04 -25.86
C ARG A 105 -4.93 -1.77 -25.61
N LEU A 106 -5.37 -1.81 -24.35
CA LEU A 106 -6.71 -2.25 -23.96
C LEU A 106 -7.35 -1.14 -23.13
N GLU A 107 -8.47 -0.62 -23.61
CA GLU A 107 -9.14 0.53 -23.02
C GLU A 107 -10.66 0.34 -22.91
N GLY A 108 -11.21 0.71 -21.75
CA GLY A 108 -12.67 0.84 -21.57
C GLY A 108 -13.43 -0.48 -21.55
N CYS A 109 -12.75 -1.62 -21.36
CA CYS A 109 -13.38 -2.93 -21.35
C CYS A 109 -13.68 -3.42 -19.93
N ILE A 110 -14.80 -4.13 -19.78
CA ILE A 110 -15.04 -5.00 -18.63
C ILE A 110 -14.42 -6.37 -18.96
N VAL A 111 -13.52 -6.88 -18.12
CA VAL A 111 -12.89 -8.19 -18.28
C VAL A 111 -13.33 -9.08 -17.12
N GLU A 112 -13.98 -10.20 -17.43
CA GLU A 112 -14.53 -11.08 -16.40
C GLU A 112 -14.30 -12.57 -16.65
N ARG A 113 -14.53 -13.38 -15.61
CA ARG A 113 -14.59 -14.84 -15.67
C ARG A 113 -13.28 -15.50 -16.14
N SER A 114 -12.17 -15.14 -15.48
CA SER A 114 -10.90 -15.87 -15.67
C SER A 114 -11.01 -17.30 -15.12
N GLY A 115 -9.99 -18.11 -15.34
CA GLY A 115 -9.80 -19.36 -14.62
C GLY A 115 -9.57 -19.18 -13.11
N GLY A 116 -9.37 -20.29 -12.42
CA GLY A 116 -9.26 -20.35 -10.96
C GLY A 116 -8.03 -21.11 -10.45
N MET A 117 -7.10 -21.47 -11.33
CA MET A 117 -5.92 -22.25 -10.96
C MET A 117 -4.76 -21.34 -10.55
N LEU A 118 -4.46 -21.28 -9.25
CA LEU A 118 -3.32 -20.53 -8.70
C LEU A 118 -1.98 -20.97 -9.32
N ALA A 119 -1.79 -22.28 -9.51
CA ALA A 119 -0.55 -22.83 -10.07
C ALA A 119 -0.33 -22.47 -11.55
N GLN A 120 -1.40 -22.15 -12.28
CA GLN A 120 -1.33 -21.69 -13.68
C GLN A 120 -1.40 -20.16 -13.78
N GLU A 121 -1.60 -19.49 -12.63
CA GLU A 121 -1.66 -18.04 -12.50
C GLU A 121 -2.73 -17.40 -13.41
N ASP A 122 -3.90 -18.05 -13.47
CA ASP A 122 -5.03 -17.57 -14.28
C ASP A 122 -5.38 -16.12 -13.97
N ALA A 123 -5.37 -15.25 -14.98
CA ALA A 123 -5.56 -13.81 -14.80
C ALA A 123 -6.74 -13.25 -15.61
N GLY A 124 -7.28 -12.11 -15.18
CA GLY A 124 -8.13 -11.30 -16.03
C GLY A 124 -7.35 -10.82 -17.26
N ILE A 125 -6.20 -10.20 -17.02
CA ILE A 125 -5.29 -9.76 -18.08
C ILE A 125 -3.87 -10.24 -17.76
N LEU A 126 -3.36 -11.14 -18.60
CA LEU A 126 -1.98 -11.62 -18.57
C LEU A 126 -1.15 -10.89 -19.64
N VAL A 127 -0.05 -10.29 -19.25
CA VAL A 127 0.87 -9.58 -20.13
C VAL A 127 2.22 -10.29 -20.11
N LYS A 128 2.71 -10.64 -21.30
CA LYS A 128 4.00 -11.30 -21.55
C LYS A 128 4.83 -10.52 -22.58
N SER A 129 4.65 -9.20 -22.60
CA SER A 129 5.21 -8.27 -23.59
C SER A 129 5.38 -6.88 -22.98
N SER A 130 6.01 -5.95 -23.69
CA SER A 130 6.44 -4.66 -23.15
C SER A 130 5.78 -3.46 -23.83
N GLY A 131 5.78 -2.31 -23.16
CA GLY A 131 5.26 -1.05 -23.70
C GLY A 131 3.74 -1.01 -23.87
N ASN A 132 3.00 -1.91 -23.22
CA ASN A 132 1.54 -1.98 -23.34
C ASN A 132 0.84 -0.93 -22.47
N VAL A 133 -0.38 -0.57 -22.85
CA VAL A 133 -1.22 0.38 -22.11
C VAL A 133 -2.57 -0.25 -21.78
N LEU A 134 -2.82 -0.47 -20.49
CA LEU A 134 -4.09 -0.96 -19.96
C LEU A 134 -4.74 0.16 -19.15
N VAL A 135 -5.81 0.75 -19.70
CA VAL A 135 -6.40 1.97 -19.13
C VAL A 135 -7.92 1.92 -19.04
N ASN A 136 -8.48 2.43 -17.94
CA ASN A 136 -9.93 2.52 -17.75
C ASN A 136 -10.68 1.18 -17.91
N ASN A 137 -10.04 0.05 -17.56
CA ASN A 137 -10.70 -1.26 -17.59
C ASN A 137 -11.30 -1.61 -16.23
N GLU A 138 -12.38 -2.38 -16.25
CA GLU A 138 -12.96 -2.98 -15.05
C GLU A 138 -12.74 -4.49 -15.06
N LEU A 139 -12.01 -5.01 -14.08
CA LEU A 139 -11.78 -6.44 -13.89
C LEU A 139 -12.63 -6.92 -12.72
N ARG A 140 -13.42 -7.98 -12.94
CA ARG A 140 -14.27 -8.61 -11.92
C ARG A 140 -14.40 -10.10 -12.14
N ASP A 141 -14.63 -10.88 -11.09
CA ASP A 141 -14.62 -12.35 -11.18
C ASP A 141 -13.32 -12.89 -11.82
N VAL A 142 -12.20 -12.40 -11.30
CA VAL A 142 -10.85 -12.78 -11.74
C VAL A 142 -10.06 -13.32 -10.57
N LEU A 143 -9.19 -14.30 -10.84
CA LEU A 143 -8.26 -14.84 -9.84
C LEU A 143 -7.11 -13.85 -9.60
N PHE A 144 -6.23 -13.67 -10.59
CA PHE A 144 -5.31 -12.54 -10.65
C PHE A 144 -5.92 -11.42 -11.51
N GLY A 145 -5.75 -10.15 -11.13
CA GLY A 145 -6.27 -9.04 -11.92
C GLY A 145 -5.45 -8.80 -13.19
N VAL A 146 -4.44 -7.94 -13.07
CA VAL A 146 -3.43 -7.68 -14.11
C VAL A 146 -2.13 -8.35 -13.70
N TYR A 147 -1.65 -9.27 -14.52
CA TYR A 147 -0.39 -9.96 -14.29
C TYR A 147 0.64 -9.58 -15.37
N LEU A 148 1.72 -8.91 -14.97
CA LEU A 148 2.91 -8.67 -15.77
C LEU A 148 3.95 -9.76 -15.50
N PHE A 149 4.19 -10.62 -16.48
CA PHE A 149 5.21 -11.67 -16.42
C PHE A 149 6.35 -11.32 -17.37
N ALA A 150 7.55 -11.09 -16.83
CA ALA A 150 8.73 -10.69 -17.60
C ALA A 150 8.44 -9.53 -18.59
N SER A 151 7.65 -8.55 -18.14
CA SER A 151 7.03 -7.53 -18.99
C SER A 151 7.46 -6.13 -18.54
N HIS A 152 7.91 -5.30 -19.46
CA HIS A 152 8.60 -4.05 -19.12
C HIS A 152 7.89 -2.82 -19.66
N ASP A 153 8.11 -1.68 -18.99
CA ASP A 153 7.72 -0.36 -19.50
C ASP A 153 6.22 -0.25 -19.86
N ASN A 154 5.35 -0.99 -19.16
CA ASN A 154 3.90 -0.99 -19.35
C ASN A 154 3.23 0.09 -18.48
N ILE A 155 2.08 0.58 -18.93
CA ILE A 155 1.25 1.55 -18.23
C ILE A 155 -0.07 0.87 -17.83
N ILE A 156 -0.31 0.78 -16.53
CA ILE A 156 -1.54 0.28 -15.91
C ILE A 156 -2.21 1.46 -15.21
N ASP A 157 -3.21 2.06 -15.85
CA ASP A 157 -3.76 3.35 -15.42
C ASP A 157 -5.28 3.32 -15.22
N SER A 158 -5.77 3.83 -14.10
CA SER A 158 -7.19 4.09 -13.87
C SER A 158 -8.07 2.84 -14.03
N ASN A 159 -7.53 1.66 -13.75
CA ASN A 159 -8.29 0.40 -13.78
C ASN A 159 -8.96 0.13 -12.44
N ARG A 160 -10.12 -0.52 -12.47
CA ARG A 160 -10.82 -1.02 -11.29
C ARG A 160 -10.71 -2.53 -11.25
N ILE A 161 -10.06 -3.08 -10.23
CA ILE A 161 -9.80 -4.52 -10.10
C ILE A 161 -10.50 -5.03 -8.85
N ARG A 162 -11.42 -5.98 -9.05
CA ARG A 162 -12.12 -6.66 -7.96
C ARG A 162 -11.98 -8.17 -8.08
N GLY A 163 -11.42 -8.79 -7.05
CA GLY A 163 -11.26 -10.24 -6.97
C GLY A 163 -12.54 -10.99 -6.60
N ARG A 164 -12.37 -12.28 -6.37
CA ARG A 164 -13.41 -13.22 -5.92
C ARG A 164 -13.56 -13.20 -4.41
N LYS A 165 -14.48 -12.37 -3.90
CA LYS A 165 -14.72 -12.19 -2.46
C LYS A 165 -15.23 -13.45 -1.76
N GLU A 166 -15.88 -14.34 -2.50
CA GLU A 166 -16.41 -15.62 -2.03
C GLU A 166 -15.32 -16.65 -1.71
N LEU A 167 -14.11 -16.48 -2.24
CA LEU A 167 -12.98 -17.34 -1.89
C LEU A 167 -12.35 -16.91 -0.57
N GLU A 168 -11.83 -17.87 0.17
CA GLU A 168 -10.93 -17.61 1.30
C GLU A 168 -9.71 -16.77 0.85
N LEU A 169 -9.21 -15.91 1.72
CA LEU A 169 -8.20 -14.92 1.37
C LEU A 169 -6.94 -15.53 0.73
N GLY A 170 -6.50 -16.70 1.23
CA GLY A 170 -5.33 -17.42 0.70
C GLY A 170 -5.53 -18.00 -0.71
N ALA A 171 -6.78 -18.32 -1.07
CA ALA A 171 -7.16 -18.93 -2.34
C ALA A 171 -7.36 -17.90 -3.47
N ARG A 172 -7.29 -16.60 -3.16
CA ARG A 172 -7.37 -15.52 -4.15
C ARG A 172 -6.01 -15.24 -4.80
N GLY A 173 -6.03 -14.69 -6.01
CA GLY A 173 -4.83 -14.13 -6.65
C GLY A 173 -4.63 -12.67 -6.25
N SER A 174 -3.53 -12.07 -6.72
CA SER A 174 -3.21 -10.65 -6.49
C SER A 174 -3.93 -9.75 -7.48
N GLY A 175 -4.18 -8.49 -7.10
CA GLY A 175 -4.84 -7.51 -7.98
C GLY A 175 -3.95 -7.08 -9.13
N MET A 176 -2.79 -6.51 -8.81
CA MET A 176 -1.72 -6.24 -9.77
C MET A 176 -0.49 -7.07 -9.38
N HIS A 177 -0.08 -7.98 -10.25
CA HIS A 177 1.02 -8.92 -10.00
C HIS A 177 2.16 -8.64 -10.97
N LEU A 178 3.36 -8.37 -10.45
CA LEU A 178 4.56 -8.09 -11.24
C LEU A 178 5.65 -9.09 -10.90
N TRP A 179 5.99 -9.92 -11.89
CA TRP A 179 7.13 -10.83 -11.80
C TRP A 179 8.18 -10.46 -12.84
N ASN A 180 9.41 -10.19 -12.39
CA ASN A 180 10.54 -9.85 -13.26
C ASN A 180 10.22 -8.73 -14.26
N SER A 181 9.54 -7.69 -13.78
CA SER A 181 8.85 -6.71 -14.63
C SER A 181 9.26 -5.29 -14.25
N ARG A 182 10.27 -4.74 -14.93
CA ARG A 182 10.89 -3.44 -14.64
C ARG A 182 10.28 -2.26 -15.42
N GLY A 183 10.44 -1.05 -14.91
CA GLY A 183 10.11 0.19 -15.63
C GLY A 183 8.61 0.47 -15.77
N ASN A 184 7.76 -0.27 -15.07
CA ASN A 184 6.31 -0.17 -15.24
C ASN A 184 5.74 1.06 -14.49
N SER A 185 4.54 1.48 -14.89
CA SER A 185 3.80 2.60 -14.28
C SER A 185 2.41 2.15 -13.88
N LEU A 186 2.10 2.16 -12.58
CA LEU A 186 0.83 1.75 -11.99
C LEU A 186 0.17 2.99 -11.38
N LYS A 187 -0.84 3.55 -12.05
CA LYS A 187 -1.40 4.86 -11.71
C LYS A 187 -2.91 4.83 -11.50
N GLY A 188 -3.39 5.49 -10.45
CA GLY A 188 -4.83 5.74 -10.27
C GLY A 188 -5.72 4.49 -10.21
N ASN A 189 -5.16 3.30 -9.96
CA ASN A 189 -5.93 2.07 -9.96
C ASN A 189 -6.64 1.87 -8.60
N ARG A 190 -7.80 1.22 -8.64
CA ARG A 190 -8.56 0.83 -7.44
C ARG A 190 -8.60 -0.69 -7.34
N VAL A 191 -8.08 -1.25 -6.25
CA VAL A 191 -7.95 -2.70 -6.07
C VAL A 191 -8.64 -3.14 -4.79
N GLU A 192 -9.55 -4.11 -4.90
CA GLU A 192 -10.35 -4.61 -3.77
C GLU A 192 -10.63 -6.12 -3.86
N ASP A 193 -10.92 -6.74 -2.72
CA ASP A 193 -11.38 -8.12 -2.61
C ASP A 193 -10.45 -9.18 -3.26
N VAL A 194 -9.16 -8.86 -3.44
CA VAL A 194 -8.09 -9.77 -3.89
C VAL A 194 -7.26 -10.29 -2.71
N ARG A 195 -6.27 -11.16 -2.96
CA ARG A 195 -5.33 -11.61 -1.91
C ARG A 195 -4.38 -10.48 -1.50
N ASP A 196 -3.52 -10.07 -2.41
CA ASP A 196 -2.58 -8.96 -2.22
C ASP A 196 -2.90 -7.89 -3.27
N GLY A 197 -2.92 -6.61 -2.88
CA GLY A 197 -3.32 -5.52 -3.76
C GLY A 197 -2.33 -5.34 -4.91
N ILE A 198 -1.10 -5.02 -4.56
CA ILE A 198 0.06 -5.06 -5.46
C ILE A 198 1.03 -6.10 -4.94
N TYR A 199 1.34 -7.10 -5.75
CA TYR A 199 2.45 -8.01 -5.53
C TYR A 199 3.54 -7.70 -6.53
N MET A 200 4.78 -7.52 -6.07
CA MET A 200 5.90 -7.32 -6.98
C MET A 200 7.20 -7.95 -6.49
N GLN A 201 7.85 -8.69 -7.40
CA GLN A 201 9.15 -9.30 -7.20
C GLN A 201 10.05 -9.12 -8.42
N TYR A 202 11.31 -8.72 -8.21
CA TYR A 202 12.27 -8.41 -9.27
C TYR A 202 11.76 -7.33 -10.27
N ALA A 203 11.07 -6.31 -9.75
CA ALA A 203 10.33 -5.32 -10.53
C ALA A 203 10.86 -3.89 -10.30
N ASN A 204 12.11 -3.64 -10.73
CA ASN A 204 12.84 -2.40 -10.45
C ASN A 204 12.31 -1.19 -11.26
N ARG A 205 12.59 0.02 -10.77
CA ARG A 205 12.33 1.30 -11.47
C ARG A 205 10.87 1.51 -11.91
N THR A 206 9.95 1.00 -11.11
CA THR A 206 8.51 1.08 -11.25
C THR A 206 7.98 2.32 -10.50
N MET A 207 7.06 3.03 -11.14
CA MET A 207 6.30 4.14 -10.55
C MET A 207 4.93 3.65 -10.11
N ILE A 208 4.59 3.85 -8.83
CA ILE A 208 3.32 3.48 -8.23
C ILE A 208 2.68 4.74 -7.64
N GLU A 209 1.66 5.26 -8.29
CA GLU A 209 1.13 6.60 -7.98
C GLU A 209 -0.39 6.64 -7.87
N GLY A 210 -0.91 7.23 -6.79
CA GLY A 210 -2.35 7.53 -6.67
C GLY A 210 -3.29 6.32 -6.64
N ASN A 211 -2.79 5.13 -6.31
CA ASN A 211 -3.61 3.92 -6.23
C ASN A 211 -4.38 3.83 -4.90
N ASP A 212 -5.57 3.26 -4.91
CA ASP A 212 -6.41 3.01 -3.72
C ASP A 212 -6.62 1.50 -3.55
N ILE A 213 -6.07 0.95 -2.47
CA ILE A 213 -5.99 -0.49 -2.23
C ILE A 213 -6.60 -0.79 -0.87
N SER A 214 -7.67 -1.60 -0.87
CA SER A 214 -8.40 -1.88 0.35
C SER A 214 -9.01 -3.28 0.46
N GLY A 215 -9.18 -3.75 1.70
CA GLY A 215 -9.80 -5.04 1.98
C GLY A 215 -8.98 -6.25 1.53
N VAL A 216 -7.65 -6.12 1.49
CA VAL A 216 -6.72 -7.19 1.08
C VAL A 216 -5.83 -7.65 2.23
N ARG A 217 -5.05 -8.72 2.01
CA ARG A 217 -4.04 -9.20 2.96
C ARG A 217 -2.89 -8.21 3.07
N TYR A 218 -2.13 -8.02 2.00
CA TYR A 218 -1.10 -7.00 1.89
C TYR A 218 -1.53 -5.96 0.87
N GLY A 219 -1.60 -4.68 1.27
CA GLY A 219 -1.81 -3.61 0.31
C GLY A 219 -0.70 -3.56 -0.73
N LEU A 220 0.55 -3.63 -0.27
CA LEU A 220 1.75 -3.82 -1.08
C LEU A 220 2.59 -4.98 -0.52
N HIS A 221 2.82 -6.00 -1.33
CA HIS A 221 3.72 -7.12 -1.04
C HIS A 221 4.91 -7.06 -2.00
N TYR A 222 6.10 -6.78 -1.46
CA TYR A 222 7.22 -6.26 -2.24
C TYR A 222 8.54 -6.92 -1.84
N MET A 223 9.24 -7.51 -2.81
CA MET A 223 10.50 -8.24 -2.55
C MET A 223 11.51 -8.06 -3.68
N TYR A 224 12.80 -7.91 -3.33
CA TYR A 224 13.91 -7.92 -4.29
C TYR A 224 13.72 -6.96 -5.47
N ALA A 225 13.25 -5.75 -5.19
CA ALA A 225 12.99 -4.75 -6.20
C ALA A 225 13.60 -3.41 -5.78
N ASP A 226 14.42 -2.80 -6.62
CA ASP A 226 15.18 -1.61 -6.28
C ASP A 226 14.70 -0.38 -7.04
N SER A 227 14.98 0.81 -6.47
CA SER A 227 14.75 2.12 -7.11
C SER A 227 13.29 2.37 -7.54
N ASN A 228 12.32 1.89 -6.75
CA ASN A 228 10.90 2.12 -6.99
C ASN A 228 10.40 3.38 -6.28
N VAL A 229 9.32 3.97 -6.81
CA VAL A 229 8.76 5.23 -6.32
C VAL A 229 7.26 5.06 -6.04
N PHE A 230 6.87 5.30 -4.79
CA PHE A 230 5.49 5.22 -4.30
C PHE A 230 5.01 6.61 -3.91
N VAL A 231 4.02 7.16 -4.62
CA VAL A 231 3.54 8.53 -4.37
C VAL A 231 2.02 8.60 -4.26
N GLY A 232 1.50 9.18 -3.18
CA GLY A 232 0.07 9.50 -3.11
C GLY A 232 -0.87 8.29 -3.07
N ASN A 233 -0.36 7.10 -2.75
CA ASN A 233 -1.19 5.89 -2.68
C ASN A 233 -1.91 5.79 -1.32
N VAL A 234 -3.05 5.13 -1.32
CA VAL A 234 -3.86 4.86 -0.13
C VAL A 234 -3.97 3.35 0.06
N PHE A 235 -3.41 2.85 1.16
CA PHE A 235 -3.49 1.46 1.60
C PHE A 235 -4.33 1.42 2.88
N ARG A 236 -5.59 0.98 2.77
CA ARG A 236 -6.55 1.11 3.87
C ARG A 236 -7.35 -0.14 4.14
N LYS A 237 -7.68 -0.40 5.41
CA LYS A 237 -8.52 -1.54 5.82
C LYS A 237 -7.98 -2.89 5.32
N ASN A 238 -6.66 -3.02 5.24
CA ASN A 238 -6.00 -4.27 4.90
C ASN A 238 -5.57 -5.01 6.17
N VAL A 239 -5.22 -6.28 6.04
CA VAL A 239 -4.56 -7.00 7.15
C VAL A 239 -3.21 -6.33 7.45
N ALA A 240 -2.44 -5.97 6.42
CA ALA A 240 -1.24 -5.14 6.52
C ALA A 240 -1.19 -4.13 5.36
N GLY A 241 -0.68 -2.93 5.63
CA GLY A 241 -0.59 -1.86 4.64
C GLY A 241 0.46 -2.17 3.57
N ALA A 242 1.73 -2.30 3.98
CA ALA A 242 2.82 -2.70 3.10
C ALA A 242 3.86 -3.59 3.81
N ALA A 243 4.46 -4.50 3.05
CA ALA A 243 5.64 -5.27 3.43
C ALA A 243 6.70 -5.12 2.33
N VAL A 244 7.73 -4.32 2.62
CA VAL A 244 8.87 -4.01 1.74
C VAL A 244 10.07 -4.81 2.23
N MET A 245 10.63 -5.65 1.36
CA MET A 245 11.66 -6.60 1.75
C MET A 245 12.83 -6.64 0.75
N TYR A 246 14.05 -6.80 1.24
CA TYR A 246 15.26 -7.13 0.47
C TYR A 246 15.57 -6.15 -0.67
N SER A 247 15.49 -4.85 -0.39
CA SER A 247 15.38 -3.84 -1.44
C SER A 247 16.04 -2.52 -1.08
N ARG A 248 16.44 -1.74 -2.09
CA ARG A 248 17.22 -0.51 -1.92
C ARG A 248 16.69 0.68 -2.69
N ASP A 249 17.01 1.87 -2.19
CA ASP A 249 16.79 3.16 -2.85
C ASP A 249 15.32 3.45 -3.19
N ILE A 250 14.41 3.11 -2.27
CA ILE A 250 12.96 3.30 -2.47
C ILE A 250 12.52 4.67 -1.97
N VAL A 251 11.68 5.33 -2.76
CA VAL A 251 11.07 6.61 -2.41
C VAL A 251 9.60 6.38 -2.06
N ILE A 252 9.22 6.74 -0.84
CA ILE A 252 7.84 6.61 -0.33
C ILE A 252 7.37 8.00 0.08
N ARG A 253 6.49 8.63 -0.71
CA ARG A 253 6.07 10.02 -0.47
C ARG A 253 4.56 10.21 -0.49
N ARG A 254 4.02 10.94 0.50
CA ARG A 254 2.59 11.33 0.50
C ARG A 254 1.62 10.15 0.43
N ASN A 255 2.04 8.96 0.87
CA ASN A 255 1.18 7.80 0.95
C ASN A 255 0.43 7.76 2.28
N MET A 256 -0.70 7.05 2.30
CA MET A 256 -1.51 6.83 3.49
C MET A 256 -1.62 5.33 3.76
N PHE A 257 -1.14 4.90 4.93
CA PHE A 257 -1.28 3.55 5.46
C PHE A 257 -2.19 3.61 6.67
N ILE A 258 -3.48 3.39 6.47
CA ILE A 258 -4.51 3.74 7.45
C ILE A 258 -5.47 2.60 7.76
N HIS A 259 -5.83 2.40 9.02
CA HIS A 259 -6.77 1.36 9.44
C HIS A 259 -6.35 -0.07 9.03
N ASN A 260 -5.04 -0.34 8.91
CA ASN A 260 -4.60 -1.70 8.61
C ASN A 260 -4.49 -2.48 9.92
N ARG A 261 -5.39 -3.45 10.09
CA ARG A 261 -5.55 -4.19 11.33
C ARG A 261 -5.80 -5.66 11.03
N GLY A 262 -5.13 -6.52 11.79
CA GLY A 262 -5.20 -7.97 11.66
C GLY A 262 -4.12 -8.64 12.50
N PHE A 263 -4.00 -9.97 12.38
CA PHE A 263 -2.92 -10.70 13.05
C PHE A 263 -1.56 -10.37 12.42
N ALA A 264 -0.55 -10.08 13.23
CA ALA A 264 0.79 -9.67 12.77
C ALA A 264 0.74 -8.54 11.71
N SER A 265 0.01 -7.47 12.05
CA SER A 265 -0.32 -6.37 11.16
C SER A 265 0.61 -5.17 11.33
N TYR A 266 0.98 -4.55 10.22
CA TYR A 266 1.82 -3.37 10.15
C TYR A 266 1.22 -2.36 9.16
N GLY A 267 1.38 -1.06 9.42
CA GLY A 267 1.17 -0.01 8.43
C GLY A 267 2.19 -0.16 7.31
N ILE A 268 3.47 -0.17 7.68
CA ILE A 268 4.58 -0.48 6.77
C ILE A 268 5.63 -1.33 7.49
N LEU A 269 6.04 -2.43 6.87
CA LEU A 269 7.18 -3.24 7.28
C LEU A 269 8.36 -3.03 6.33
N PHE A 270 9.54 -2.88 6.92
CA PHE A 270 10.84 -2.85 6.25
C PHE A 270 11.71 -3.98 6.81
N GLN A 271 12.04 -4.94 5.94
CA GLN A 271 12.93 -6.05 6.27
C GLN A 271 14.09 -6.06 5.27
N ASP A 272 15.32 -5.92 5.74
CA ASP A 272 16.51 -5.86 4.87
C ASP A 272 16.35 -4.79 3.77
N CYS A 273 16.01 -3.57 4.20
CA CYS A 273 15.79 -2.42 3.32
C CYS A 273 16.81 -1.31 3.60
N HIS A 274 17.40 -0.75 2.53
CA HIS A 274 18.43 0.28 2.68
C HIS A 274 18.23 1.49 1.77
N GLY A 275 18.64 2.68 2.24
CA GLY A 275 18.54 3.90 1.45
C GLY A 275 17.11 4.36 1.17
N ILE A 276 16.15 3.95 2.00
CA ILE A 276 14.74 4.36 1.86
C ILE A 276 14.61 5.84 2.21
N THR A 277 13.88 6.59 1.38
CA THR A 277 13.45 7.96 1.69
C THR A 277 11.94 7.99 1.86
N ALA A 278 11.47 8.09 3.09
CA ALA A 278 10.07 8.21 3.45
C ALA A 278 9.72 9.65 3.87
N ASP A 279 9.00 10.37 3.02
CA ASP A 279 8.73 11.79 3.20
C ASP A 279 7.23 12.11 3.15
N SER A 280 6.72 12.81 4.16
CA SER A 280 5.34 13.32 4.17
C SER A 280 4.27 12.23 4.04
N ASN A 281 4.47 11.04 4.62
CA ASN A 281 3.46 9.97 4.64
C ASN A 281 2.59 10.04 5.90
N ILE A 282 1.41 9.44 5.83
CA ILE A 282 0.53 9.21 6.99
C ILE A 282 0.51 7.72 7.29
N VAL A 283 0.83 7.39 8.53
CA VAL A 283 0.74 6.03 9.07
C VAL A 283 -0.14 6.09 10.31
N ALA A 284 -1.43 5.78 10.15
CA ALA A 284 -2.40 6.02 11.21
C ALA A 284 -3.37 4.87 11.49
N ASP A 285 -3.70 4.66 12.76
CA ASP A 285 -4.62 3.59 13.22
C ASP A 285 -4.24 2.19 12.68
N ASN A 286 -2.97 1.83 12.81
CA ASN A 286 -2.49 0.47 12.54
C ASN A 286 -2.09 -0.22 13.85
N VAL A 287 -2.01 -1.55 13.84
CA VAL A 287 -1.52 -2.31 15.01
C VAL A 287 -0.07 -1.94 15.32
N VAL A 288 0.79 -1.99 14.30
CA VAL A 288 2.14 -1.40 14.35
C VAL A 288 2.21 -0.39 13.21
N GLY A 289 2.65 0.84 13.46
CA GLY A 289 2.80 1.85 12.42
C GLY A 289 3.93 1.48 11.46
N LEU A 290 5.17 1.54 11.95
CA LEU A 290 6.38 1.21 11.20
C LEU A 290 7.13 0.04 11.86
N PHE A 291 7.54 -0.94 11.07
CA PHE A 291 8.32 -2.10 11.54
C PHE A 291 9.66 -2.17 10.83
N PHE A 292 10.74 -2.38 11.58
CA PHE A 292 12.11 -2.42 11.06
C PHE A 292 12.87 -3.65 11.53
N GLU A 293 13.36 -4.42 10.57
CA GLU A 293 14.31 -5.52 10.78
C GLU A 293 15.44 -5.44 9.74
N ALA A 294 16.69 -5.57 10.21
CA ALA A 294 17.89 -5.58 9.35
C ALA A 294 17.97 -4.43 8.32
N SER A 295 17.28 -3.31 8.59
CA SER A 295 17.12 -2.21 7.64
C SER A 295 17.96 -1.02 8.07
N SER A 296 18.75 -0.47 7.15
CA SER A 296 19.72 0.57 7.50
C SER A 296 19.78 1.76 6.56
N ASP A 297 20.32 2.87 7.05
CA ASP A 297 20.61 4.06 6.25
C ASP A 297 19.34 4.64 5.59
N ASN A 298 18.22 4.57 6.31
CA ASN A 298 16.92 5.08 5.85
C ASN A 298 16.60 6.43 6.50
N VAL A 299 15.89 7.29 5.77
CA VAL A 299 15.50 8.63 6.22
C VAL A 299 13.98 8.76 6.22
N PHE A 300 13.44 9.11 7.38
CA PHE A 300 12.02 9.35 7.62
C PHE A 300 11.84 10.80 8.04
N ARG A 301 11.14 11.60 7.23
CA ARG A 301 10.86 13.00 7.54
C ARG A 301 9.46 13.48 7.18
N HIS A 302 8.98 14.48 7.90
CA HIS A 302 7.66 15.09 7.70
C HIS A 302 6.49 14.11 7.78
N ASN A 303 6.69 12.88 8.25
CA ASN A 303 5.64 11.88 8.33
C ASN A 303 4.75 12.15 9.54
N ILE A 304 3.48 11.79 9.42
CA ILE A 304 2.53 11.76 10.53
C ILE A 304 2.34 10.31 10.94
N ILE A 305 2.76 9.97 12.15
CA ILE A 305 2.60 8.64 12.74
C ILE A 305 1.64 8.80 13.91
N ALA A 306 0.38 8.38 13.73
CA ALA A 306 -0.67 8.73 14.66
C ALA A 306 -1.58 7.55 15.04
N GLN A 307 -1.99 7.49 16.31
CA GLN A 307 -3.04 6.57 16.76
C GLN A 307 -2.76 5.08 16.48
N ASN A 308 -1.50 4.69 16.29
CA ASN A 308 -1.12 3.29 16.18
C ASN A 308 -1.03 2.66 17.58
N ASP A 309 -1.29 1.35 17.71
CA ASP A 309 -1.10 0.68 19.01
C ASP A 309 0.39 0.69 19.39
N VAL A 310 1.27 0.52 18.41
CA VAL A 310 2.71 0.78 18.51
C VAL A 310 3.14 1.63 17.32
N ALA A 311 3.75 2.78 17.55
CA ALA A 311 4.18 3.67 16.46
C ALA A 311 5.36 3.06 15.68
N LEU A 312 6.39 2.60 16.39
CA LEU A 312 7.52 1.90 15.80
C LEU A 312 7.87 0.61 16.54
N THR A 313 8.15 -0.46 15.79
CA THR A 313 8.86 -1.64 16.28
C THR A 313 10.20 -1.73 15.57
N MET A 314 11.29 -1.78 16.32
CA MET A 314 12.64 -1.71 15.76
C MET A 314 13.54 -2.76 16.36
N PHE A 315 14.11 -3.62 15.52
CA PHE A 315 15.12 -4.58 15.93
C PHE A 315 16.48 -3.86 16.08
N GLN A 316 17.32 -4.36 16.99
CA GLN A 316 18.65 -3.82 17.24
C GLN A 316 19.55 -3.80 15.97
N ASN A 317 19.31 -4.68 15.01
CA ASN A 317 20.04 -4.73 13.73
C ASN A 317 19.49 -3.76 12.67
N ALA A 318 18.47 -2.95 12.99
CA ALA A 318 18.05 -1.83 12.14
C ALA A 318 18.89 -0.60 12.48
N GLU A 319 19.88 -0.31 11.64
CA GLU A 319 20.97 0.60 11.99
C GLU A 319 20.97 1.91 11.20
N ARG A 320 21.49 2.98 11.79
CA ARG A 320 21.75 4.26 11.09
C ARG A 320 20.52 4.87 10.40
N ASN A 321 19.31 4.53 10.85
CA ASN A 321 18.09 5.16 10.39
C ASN A 321 17.96 6.56 11.02
N VAL A 322 17.31 7.49 10.32
CA VAL A 322 17.10 8.87 10.79
C VAL A 322 15.62 9.20 10.76
N PHE A 323 15.11 9.68 11.89
CA PHE A 323 13.80 10.28 12.02
C PHE A 323 13.98 11.76 12.38
N THR A 324 13.52 12.66 11.51
CA THR A 324 13.59 14.11 11.71
C THR A 324 12.31 14.78 11.23
N GLU A 325 11.84 15.81 11.92
CA GLU A 325 10.66 16.61 11.55
C GLU A 325 9.37 15.79 11.36
N ASN A 326 9.27 14.62 12.00
CA ASN A 326 8.04 13.82 12.01
C ASN A 326 7.12 14.28 13.14
N THR A 327 5.84 13.94 13.01
CA THR A 327 4.79 14.22 13.98
C THR A 327 4.25 12.91 14.54
N PHE A 328 4.63 12.58 15.78
CA PHE A 328 4.14 11.43 16.53
C PHE A 328 3.02 11.86 17.47
N VAL A 329 1.79 11.39 17.21
CA VAL A 329 0.60 11.85 17.94
C VAL A 329 -0.27 10.69 18.39
N ASP A 330 -0.58 10.63 19.68
CA ASP A 330 -1.57 9.73 20.26
C ASP A 330 -1.36 8.24 19.94
N ASN A 331 -0.11 7.82 19.70
CA ASN A 331 0.22 6.40 19.63
C ASN A 331 0.21 5.82 21.04
N LEU A 332 -0.34 4.61 21.21
CA LEU A 332 -0.44 3.97 22.52
C LEU A 332 0.96 3.65 23.09
N SER A 333 1.87 3.16 22.24
CA SER A 333 3.28 2.99 22.54
C SER A 333 4.13 3.65 21.45
N PRO A 334 5.05 4.57 21.77
CA PRO A 334 5.84 5.30 20.76
C PRO A 334 6.91 4.39 20.12
N ILE A 335 7.54 3.51 20.89
CA ILE A 335 8.54 2.59 20.35
C ILE A 335 8.64 1.30 21.17
N THR A 336 8.83 0.19 20.47
CA THR A 336 9.30 -1.08 21.02
C THR A 336 10.63 -1.46 20.38
N VAL A 337 11.68 -1.59 21.20
CA VAL A 337 13.00 -2.04 20.75
C VAL A 337 13.15 -3.53 21.03
N ILE A 338 13.47 -4.31 20.00
CA ILE A 338 13.77 -5.73 20.11
C ILE A 338 15.29 -5.92 20.09
N GLY A 339 15.85 -6.11 21.29
CA GLY A 339 17.30 -6.13 21.53
C GLY A 339 17.67 -5.19 22.68
N ARG A 340 18.93 -4.73 22.73
CA ARG A 340 19.44 -3.84 23.80
C ARG A 340 19.31 -2.36 23.49
N SER A 341 19.55 -1.97 22.24
CA SER A 341 19.56 -0.56 21.80
C SER A 341 19.43 -0.49 20.29
N THR A 342 19.17 0.70 19.76
CA THR A 342 19.25 0.98 18.33
C THR A 342 20.34 2.00 18.04
N SER A 343 20.81 2.08 16.79
CA SER A 343 21.69 3.17 16.34
C SER A 343 20.92 4.25 15.56
N THR A 344 19.60 4.26 15.73
CA THR A 344 18.70 5.22 15.09
C THR A 344 18.94 6.61 15.66
N ARG A 345 18.97 7.60 14.78
CA ARG A 345 19.04 9.01 15.14
C ARG A 345 17.64 9.62 15.10
N TRP A 346 17.26 10.27 16.17
CA TRP A 346 15.97 10.95 16.31
C TRP A 346 16.04 12.43 15.95
N SER A 347 17.09 12.84 15.25
CA SER A 347 17.26 14.20 14.73
C SER A 347 18.29 14.21 13.61
N GLU A 348 18.20 15.25 12.78
CA GLU A 348 19.24 15.64 11.84
C GLU A 348 19.69 17.07 12.17
N GLY A 349 20.93 17.22 12.62
CA GLY A 349 21.37 18.49 13.21
C GLY A 349 20.60 18.80 14.49
N THR A 350 19.97 19.98 14.54
CA THR A 350 19.10 20.44 15.65
C THR A 350 17.62 20.26 15.33
N GLN A 351 17.26 19.56 14.25
CA GLN A 351 15.87 19.28 13.90
C GLN A 351 15.52 17.88 14.39
N GLY A 352 14.76 17.77 15.48
CA GLY A 352 14.20 16.51 15.96
C GLY A 352 12.76 16.31 15.50
N ASN A 353 11.96 15.62 16.30
CA ASN A 353 10.57 15.27 15.99
C ASN A 353 9.60 15.89 17.00
N PHE A 354 8.34 16.04 16.60
CA PHE A 354 7.26 16.38 17.51
C PHE A 354 6.69 15.11 18.16
N TRP A 355 6.54 15.14 19.48
CA TRP A 355 5.98 14.04 20.26
C TRP A 355 4.82 14.57 21.11
N SER A 356 3.59 14.06 20.91
CA SER A 356 2.43 14.53 21.69
C SER A 356 2.53 14.23 23.19
N SER A 357 3.41 13.32 23.58
CA SER A 357 3.71 12.98 24.98
C SER A 357 4.81 13.84 25.61
N TYR A 358 5.46 14.73 24.85
CA TYR A 358 6.52 15.58 25.37
C TYR A 358 5.94 16.66 26.31
N ASP A 359 6.43 16.69 27.53
CA ASP A 359 6.00 17.59 28.62
C ASP A 359 7.10 18.55 29.08
N GLY A 360 8.16 18.70 28.27
CA GLY A 360 9.24 19.65 28.52
C GLY A 360 8.86 21.10 28.21
N TYR A 361 9.87 21.96 28.21
CA TYR A 361 9.73 23.40 28.06
C TYR A 361 10.75 23.97 27.07
N ASP A 362 10.48 25.17 26.59
CA ASP A 362 11.27 25.94 25.64
C ASP A 362 11.36 27.37 26.20
N LEU A 363 12.46 27.68 26.88
CA LEU A 363 12.69 28.94 27.59
C LEU A 363 13.18 30.04 26.66
N ASP A 364 13.97 29.69 25.63
CA ASP A 364 14.52 30.65 24.67
C ASP A 364 13.59 30.92 23.46
N GLN A 365 12.51 30.15 23.35
CA GLN A 365 11.43 30.28 22.37
C GLN A 365 11.88 30.03 20.92
N ASP A 366 12.89 29.18 20.73
CA ASP A 366 13.35 28.80 19.40
C ASP A 366 12.48 27.72 18.72
N GLY A 367 11.53 27.15 19.47
CA GLY A 367 10.61 26.10 19.00
C GLY A 367 11.12 24.67 19.20
N ILE A 368 12.28 24.51 19.83
CA ILE A 368 12.90 23.25 20.24
C ILE A 368 12.85 23.16 21.77
N GLY A 369 12.57 21.97 22.30
CA GLY A 369 12.55 21.77 23.74
C GLY A 369 13.96 21.74 24.34
N ASP A 370 14.17 22.47 25.44
CA ASP A 370 15.45 22.58 26.17
C ASP A 370 15.87 21.26 26.83
N VAL A 371 14.90 20.37 27.05
CA VAL A 371 15.11 19.07 27.69
C VAL A 371 14.90 17.95 26.67
N PRO A 372 15.84 17.01 26.52
CA PRO A 372 15.66 15.87 25.62
C PRO A 372 14.36 15.09 25.91
N ALA A 373 13.61 14.77 24.87
CA ALA A 373 12.43 13.92 24.98
C ALA A 373 12.86 12.46 25.15
N ARG A 374 12.46 11.86 26.27
CA ARG A 374 12.56 10.42 26.46
C ARG A 374 11.45 9.74 25.67
N ILE A 375 11.81 8.91 24.70
CA ILE A 375 10.83 8.31 23.79
C ILE A 375 10.02 7.22 24.48
N GLN A 376 10.64 6.40 25.35
CA GLN A 376 9.97 5.30 26.03
C GLN A 376 9.99 5.49 27.56
N ASN A 377 8.86 5.29 28.22
CA ASN A 377 8.78 5.21 29.69
C ASN A 377 8.87 3.76 30.22
N VAL A 378 9.03 3.59 31.53
CA VAL A 378 9.18 2.27 32.16
C VAL A 378 8.01 1.33 31.87
N PHE A 379 6.79 1.86 31.83
CA PHE A 379 5.62 1.03 31.63
C PHE A 379 5.57 0.50 30.20
N GLN A 380 5.87 1.36 29.23
CA GLN A 380 5.98 0.99 27.80
C GLN A 380 7.14 0.00 27.56
N TYR A 381 8.25 0.16 28.29
CA TYR A 381 9.33 -0.82 28.26
C TYR A 381 8.88 -2.22 28.75
N LEU A 382 8.17 -2.28 29.87
CA LEU A 382 7.60 -3.52 30.39
C LEU A 382 6.52 -4.10 29.47
N GLU A 383 5.68 -3.25 28.89
CA GLU A 383 4.65 -3.61 27.91
C GLU A 383 5.24 -4.27 26.67
N GLY A 384 6.37 -3.78 26.16
CA GLY A 384 7.09 -4.42 25.07
C GLY A 384 7.56 -5.86 25.38
N GLN A 385 7.77 -6.20 26.66
CA GLN A 385 8.15 -7.54 27.10
C GLN A 385 6.94 -8.42 27.45
N VAL A 386 5.89 -7.81 28.02
CA VAL A 386 4.67 -8.49 28.45
C VAL A 386 3.47 -7.75 27.84
N PRO A 387 3.02 -8.12 26.63
CA PRO A 387 1.99 -7.39 25.89
C PRO A 387 0.66 -7.21 26.63
N ASN A 388 0.31 -8.13 27.54
CA ASN A 388 -0.90 -8.05 28.36
C ASN A 388 -0.93 -6.80 29.27
N LEU A 389 0.23 -6.20 29.55
CA LEU A 389 0.30 -4.95 30.33
C LEU A 389 -0.32 -3.76 29.60
N ARG A 390 -0.55 -3.82 28.27
CA ARG A 390 -1.25 -2.76 27.52
C ARG A 390 -2.58 -2.34 28.16
N LEU A 391 -3.29 -3.29 28.77
CA LEU A 391 -4.57 -3.03 29.46
C LEU A 391 -4.46 -1.98 30.57
N PHE A 392 -3.27 -1.77 31.13
CA PHE A 392 -3.05 -0.86 32.25
C PHE A 392 -2.31 0.43 31.87
N LEU A 393 -2.04 0.68 30.59
CA LEU A 393 -1.15 1.77 30.13
C LEU A 393 -1.58 3.16 30.62
N TYR A 394 -2.90 3.38 30.78
CA TYR A 394 -3.46 4.63 31.30
C TYR A 394 -3.95 4.54 32.76
N SER A 395 -3.70 3.43 33.44
CA SER A 395 -4.09 3.26 34.84
C SER A 395 -3.33 4.23 35.76
N PRO A 396 -3.91 4.65 36.90
CA PRO A 396 -3.20 5.45 37.90
C PRO A 396 -1.88 4.81 38.36
N ALA A 397 -1.83 3.48 38.44
CA ALA A 397 -0.62 2.74 38.81
C ALA A 397 0.50 2.89 37.76
N ALA A 398 0.18 2.78 36.47
CA ALA A 398 1.15 2.97 35.39
C ALA A 398 1.71 4.40 35.38
N GLN A 399 0.83 5.40 35.57
CA GLN A 399 1.24 6.81 35.64
C GLN A 399 2.13 7.08 36.86
N ALA A 400 1.76 6.56 38.04
CA ALA A 400 2.55 6.70 39.26
C ALA A 400 3.93 6.04 39.12
N LEU A 401 3.99 4.84 38.54
CA LEU A 401 5.25 4.13 38.29
C LEU A 401 6.14 4.93 37.33
N SER A 402 5.59 5.43 36.21
CA SER A 402 6.32 6.23 35.23
C SER A 402 6.93 7.50 35.87
N ARG A 403 6.16 8.22 36.68
CA ARG A 403 6.64 9.41 37.40
C ARG A 403 7.71 9.06 38.44
N ALA A 404 7.51 8.00 39.23
CA ALA A 404 8.48 7.56 40.22
C ALA A 404 9.82 7.19 39.58
N THR A 405 9.81 6.45 38.46
CA THR A 405 11.04 6.08 37.74
C THR A 405 11.70 7.26 37.03
N SER A 406 10.94 8.30 36.68
CA SER A 406 11.51 9.52 36.12
C SER A 406 12.28 10.32 37.17
N ALA A 407 11.78 10.34 38.42
CA ALA A 407 12.47 10.96 39.56
C ALA A 407 13.64 10.11 40.08
N PHE A 408 13.49 8.78 40.07
CA PHE A 408 14.49 7.82 40.56
C PHE A 408 14.72 6.72 39.51
N PRO A 409 15.60 6.95 38.52
CA PRO A 409 15.86 5.98 37.46
C PRO A 409 16.72 4.81 37.97
N VAL A 410 16.06 3.76 38.48
CA VAL A 410 16.71 2.54 39.00
C VAL A 410 16.85 1.43 37.94
N LEU A 411 16.03 1.47 36.88
CA LEU A 411 16.01 0.46 35.81
C LEU A 411 16.82 0.93 34.59
N ASP A 412 17.69 0.06 34.08
CA ASP A 412 18.40 0.28 32.81
C ASP A 412 17.44 -0.06 31.66
N MET A 413 16.75 0.97 31.16
CA MET A 413 15.81 0.88 30.03
C MET A 413 16.52 1.20 28.70
N SER A 414 15.78 1.10 27.59
CA SER A 414 16.24 1.63 26.31
C SER A 414 16.61 3.12 26.46
N LYS A 415 17.76 3.50 25.90
CA LYS A 415 18.34 4.86 25.99
C LYS A 415 18.00 5.68 24.75
N GLU A 416 16.77 5.54 24.25
CA GLU A 416 16.29 6.24 23.07
C GLU A 416 15.76 7.62 23.46
N PHE A 417 16.44 8.67 23.00
CA PHE A 417 16.10 10.05 23.26
C PHE A 417 16.12 10.86 21.96
N ASP A 418 15.14 11.75 21.84
CA ASP A 418 15.22 12.87 20.91
C ASP A 418 15.84 14.07 21.64
N ARG A 419 17.00 14.54 21.17
CA ARG A 419 17.72 15.63 21.81
C ARG A 419 17.16 17.01 21.45
N TYR A 420 16.39 17.10 20.39
CA TYR A 420 15.87 18.36 19.87
C TYR A 420 14.38 18.23 19.58
N PRO A 421 13.56 17.86 20.58
CA PRO A 421 12.13 17.65 20.36
C PRO A 421 11.48 18.95 19.92
N LEU A 422 10.63 18.89 18.90
CA LEU A 422 9.91 20.06 18.40
C LEU A 422 8.75 20.41 19.34
N MET A 423 8.58 21.69 19.64
CA MET A 423 7.48 22.19 20.48
C MET A 423 6.13 22.23 19.74
N ARG A 424 6.15 22.13 18.41
CA ARG A 424 4.97 22.14 17.55
C ARG A 424 5.08 21.05 16.49
N PRO A 425 3.94 20.47 16.07
CA PRO A 425 3.95 19.53 14.96
C PRO A 425 4.43 20.21 13.68
N PHE A 426 5.06 19.43 12.80
CA PHE A 426 5.47 19.91 11.49
C PHE A 426 4.25 20.34 10.66
N ASP A 427 4.36 21.41 9.88
CA ASP A 427 3.22 21.94 9.11
C ASP A 427 2.89 21.04 7.91
N ASN A 428 1.97 20.12 8.13
CA ASN A 428 1.47 19.15 7.16
C ASN A 428 0.01 19.42 6.74
N ARG A 429 -0.45 20.67 6.70
CA ARG A 429 -1.87 21.01 6.44
C ARG A 429 -2.45 20.39 5.16
N LEU A 430 -1.71 20.43 4.05
CA LEU A 430 -2.17 19.87 2.78
C LEU A 430 -2.34 18.34 2.87
N LEU A 431 -1.39 17.67 3.53
CA LEU A 431 -1.43 16.24 3.77
C LEU A 431 -2.63 15.86 4.65
N MET A 432 -2.93 16.66 5.69
CA MET A 432 -4.09 16.46 6.56
C MET A 432 -5.43 16.72 5.88
N GLN A 433 -5.50 17.66 4.93
CA GLN A 433 -6.70 17.86 4.11
C GLN A 433 -6.97 16.63 3.22
N ALA A 434 -5.92 16.09 2.59
CA ALA A 434 -6.04 14.86 1.80
C ALA A 434 -6.48 13.67 2.68
N TYR A 435 -5.95 13.55 3.90
CA TYR A 435 -6.39 12.54 4.86
C TYR A 435 -7.87 12.66 5.22
N ALA A 436 -8.33 13.86 5.56
CA ALA A 436 -9.74 14.10 5.90
C ALA A 436 -10.67 13.75 4.73
N ALA A 437 -10.27 14.02 3.49
CA ALA A 437 -11.02 13.62 2.30
C ALA A 437 -11.07 12.09 2.14
N THR A 438 -9.95 11.40 2.36
CA THR A 438 -9.88 9.93 2.34
C THR A 438 -10.76 9.33 3.45
N GLU A 439 -10.75 9.89 4.65
CA GLU A 439 -11.61 9.47 5.77
C GLU A 439 -13.10 9.62 5.44
N ALA A 440 -13.49 10.76 4.86
CA ALA A 440 -14.86 10.99 4.44
C ALA A 440 -15.33 9.96 3.40
N ARG A 441 -14.48 9.65 2.41
CA ARG A 441 -14.74 8.59 1.41
C ARG A 441 -14.90 7.23 2.07
N THR A 442 -13.97 6.87 2.97
CA THR A 442 -13.97 5.59 3.72
C THR A 442 -15.25 5.38 4.53
N LYS A 443 -15.77 6.44 5.15
CA LYS A 443 -17.03 6.40 5.90
C LYS A 443 -18.25 6.27 4.98
N SER A 444 -18.28 7.00 3.86
CA SER A 444 -19.35 6.90 2.87
C SER A 444 -19.47 5.48 2.29
N GLU A 445 -18.34 4.86 1.92
CA GLU A 445 -18.31 3.49 1.41
C GLU A 445 -18.81 2.47 2.45
N ALA A 446 -18.47 2.66 3.73
CA ALA A 446 -18.93 1.79 4.81
C ALA A 446 -20.45 1.86 5.04
N VAL A 447 -21.06 3.04 4.84
CA VAL A 447 -22.52 3.21 4.93
C VAL A 447 -23.22 2.51 3.76
N GLN A 448 -22.68 2.62 2.54
CA GLN A 448 -23.24 1.98 1.35
C GLN A 448 -23.15 0.44 1.38
N GLN A 449 -22.16 -0.12 2.07
CA GLN A 449 -21.99 -1.57 2.21
C GLN A 449 -22.83 -2.21 3.32
N ARG A 450 -23.61 -1.43 4.10
CA ARG A 450 -24.57 -2.01 5.06
C ARG A 450 -25.74 -2.62 4.28
N PRO A 451 -26.04 -3.93 4.45
CA PRO A 451 -27.29 -4.46 3.92
C PRO A 451 -28.46 -3.69 4.53
N SER A 452 -29.43 -3.30 3.70
CA SER A 452 -30.72 -2.80 4.18
C SER A 452 -31.37 -3.93 4.98
N LEU A 453 -31.19 -3.92 6.30
CA LEU A 453 -32.00 -4.76 7.18
C LEU A 453 -33.47 -4.36 6.94
N PRO A 454 -34.38 -5.31 6.67
CA PRO A 454 -35.79 -4.99 6.69
C PRO A 454 -36.11 -4.41 8.07
N VAL A 455 -36.72 -3.23 8.07
CA VAL A 455 -37.16 -2.55 9.29
C VAL A 455 -38.14 -3.48 9.99
N LEU A 456 -37.69 -4.20 11.02
CA LEU A 456 -38.59 -4.77 12.02
C LEU A 456 -39.11 -3.58 12.84
N SER A 457 -40.22 -3.04 12.39
CA SER A 457 -41.05 -2.14 13.17
C SER A 457 -41.57 -2.89 14.39
N GLY A 458 -41.00 -2.62 15.56
CA GLY A 458 -41.57 -3.01 16.85
C GLY A 458 -40.57 -3.72 17.77
N LEU A 459 -39.75 -2.96 18.46
CA LEU A 459 -39.67 -2.99 19.93
C LEU A 459 -38.79 -1.83 20.40
N VAL A 460 -39.43 -0.83 21.00
CA VAL A 460 -38.76 0.23 21.75
C VAL A 460 -38.37 -0.35 23.09
N VAL A 461 -37.06 -0.49 23.36
CA VAL A 461 -36.54 -0.52 24.73
C VAL A 461 -35.35 0.44 24.78
N ALA A 462 -35.55 1.50 25.55
CA ALA A 462 -34.65 2.61 25.74
C ALA A 462 -33.40 2.20 26.53
N PHE A 463 -32.20 2.57 26.05
CA PHE A 463 -31.06 2.88 26.93
C PHE A 463 -30.16 3.95 26.29
N GLY A 464 -30.19 5.12 26.92
CA GLY A 464 -29.18 6.19 26.99
C GLY A 464 -28.14 6.35 25.88
N VAL A 465 -28.40 7.30 24.99
CA VAL A 465 -27.38 7.97 24.18
C VAL A 465 -26.71 9.05 25.04
N VAL A 466 -25.41 8.91 25.32
CA VAL A 466 -24.57 10.01 25.79
C VAL A 466 -23.97 10.69 24.56
N THR A 467 -24.55 11.83 24.19
CA THR A 467 -24.07 12.74 23.16
C THR A 467 -22.90 13.57 23.71
N LEU A 468 -21.74 13.48 23.06
CA LEU A 468 -20.62 14.40 23.26
C LEU A 468 -20.97 15.78 22.71
N LEU A 469 -21.03 16.79 23.58
CA LEU A 469 -21.05 18.21 23.23
C LEU A 469 -19.62 18.78 23.19
N PRO A 470 -19.31 19.74 22.30
CA PRO A 470 -17.98 20.33 22.20
C PRO A 470 -17.76 21.38 23.30
N PHE A 471 -16.61 21.30 23.98
CA PHE A 471 -16.21 22.24 25.02
C PHE A 471 -15.94 23.64 24.45
N ARG A 472 -16.69 24.64 24.95
CA ARG A 472 -16.42 26.07 24.78
C ARG A 472 -15.36 26.54 25.78
N PHE A 473 -14.43 27.35 25.29
CA PHE A 473 -13.50 28.18 26.06
C PHE A 473 -14.22 28.96 27.18
N ILE A 474 -13.74 28.83 28.42
CA ILE A 474 -14.03 29.79 29.51
C ILE A 474 -12.77 30.60 29.81
N LYS A 475 -12.89 31.91 29.60
CA LYS A 475 -11.90 32.93 29.93
C LYS A 475 -12.24 33.51 31.32
N ARG A 476 -11.19 33.72 32.14
CA ARG A 476 -11.04 34.64 33.30
C ARG A 476 -11.73 34.26 34.63
N ARG A 477 -10.94 34.25 35.72
CA ARG A 477 -10.66 35.44 36.55
C ARG A 477 -9.52 35.19 37.56
N LYS A 478 -8.61 36.16 37.68
CA LYS A 478 -7.74 36.38 38.84
C LYS A 478 -8.60 36.63 40.08
N MET A 479 -8.17 36.12 41.23
CA MET A 479 -8.32 36.80 42.52
C MET A 479 -7.11 36.44 43.41
N ASN A 480 -6.45 37.51 43.86
CA ASN A 480 -5.53 37.73 44.99
C ASN A 480 -4.52 36.65 45.37
#